data_AF-A0A239PV41-F1
#
_entry.id   AF-A0A239PV41-F1
#
_cell.length_a   1.000
_cell.length_b   1.000
_cell.length_c   1.000
_cell.angle_alpha   90.00
_cell.angle_beta   90.00
_cell.angle_gamma   90.00
#
_symmetry.space_group_name_H-M   'P 1'
#
loop_
_entity.id
_entity.type
_entity.pdbx_description
1 polymer ?
#
loop_
_entity_poly.entity_id
_entity_poly.type
_entity_poly.pdbx_seq_one_letter_code
_entity_poly.pdbx_strand_id
1 'polypeptide(L)'
;MRRAKPAGEKPPAKKTATKKAVSKNENKTQPTAASVEAFIDGVENETRRRDSRTLLTLMKKITGEPPKMWGASMIGFGKYRYKYESGREGEFFLTGFSPRAASLSVYILPGYEDNSDLLAKLGKHKTGKSCLYINKLEDVDLGVLEKLIARSVAHMRKTYRV
;
A
#
# COMPACT_ATOMS: atom_id res chain seq x y z
N MET A 1 -0.98 -24.26 -43.68
CA MET A 1 -0.70 -23.84 -42.29
C MET A 1 -1.96 -23.25 -41.68
N ARG A 2 -2.16 -23.53 -40.38
CA ARG A 2 -3.41 -23.49 -39.60
C ARG A 2 -4.06 -22.09 -39.60
N ARG A 3 -5.37 -22.00 -39.94
CA ARG A 3 -6.53 -21.68 -39.05
C ARG A 3 -6.34 -20.39 -38.23
N ALA A 4 -7.26 -19.44 -38.10
CA ALA A 4 -8.68 -19.28 -38.43
C ALA A 4 -8.98 -17.76 -38.28
N LYS A 5 -9.72 -17.09 -39.18
CA LYS A 5 -11.19 -16.91 -39.23
C LYS A 5 -11.75 -15.97 -38.11
N PRO A 6 -12.93 -15.33 -38.29
CA PRO A 6 -13.02 -13.92 -38.64
C PRO A 6 -14.03 -13.14 -37.74
N ALA A 7 -14.21 -11.86 -38.07
CA ALA A 7 -15.44 -11.05 -38.04
C ALA A 7 -16.43 -11.17 -36.86
N GLY A 8 -16.83 -10.01 -36.33
CA GLY A 8 -18.05 -9.88 -35.54
C GLY A 8 -18.46 -8.42 -35.40
N GLU A 9 -19.23 -7.91 -36.35
CA GLU A 9 -19.84 -6.58 -36.30
C GLU A 9 -21.17 -6.60 -35.49
N LYS A 10 -21.31 -5.62 -34.57
CA LYS A 10 -22.51 -4.98 -33.92
C LYS A 10 -23.43 -5.81 -32.98
N PRO A 11 -24.00 -5.22 -31.88
CA PRO A 11 -25.02 -4.14 -31.88
C PRO A 11 -24.87 -3.03 -30.79
N PRO A 12 -25.72 -1.96 -30.79
CA PRO A 12 -25.48 -0.71 -30.06
C PRO A 12 -26.00 -0.66 -28.60
N ALA A 13 -25.47 0.36 -27.92
CA ALA A 13 -25.57 0.78 -26.52
C ALA A 13 -26.87 0.51 -25.73
N LYS A 14 -26.70 0.06 -24.48
CA LYS A 14 -27.56 0.45 -23.35
C LYS A 14 -26.73 1.22 -22.31
N LYS A 15 -27.22 2.42 -22.00
CA LYS A 15 -26.66 3.43 -21.08
C LYS A 15 -26.67 2.90 -19.64
N THR A 16 -25.56 3.02 -18.90
CA THR A 16 -25.56 3.33 -17.44
C THR A 16 -24.13 3.51 -16.90
N ALA A 17 -23.96 4.59 -16.12
CA ALA A 17 -22.83 4.95 -15.27
C ALA A 17 -21.43 5.06 -15.91
N THR A 18 -20.94 6.28 -16.03
CA THR A 18 -19.63 6.68 -16.54
C THR A 18 -18.48 6.01 -15.77
N LYS A 19 -18.06 4.81 -16.20
CA LYS A 19 -16.75 4.26 -15.86
C LYS A 19 -15.69 5.10 -16.55
N LYS A 20 -14.92 5.88 -15.79
CA LYS A 20 -13.71 6.55 -16.29
C LYS A 20 -12.78 5.45 -16.83
N ALA A 21 -12.53 5.48 -18.14
CA ALA A 21 -11.65 4.54 -18.81
C ALA A 21 -10.23 4.66 -18.25
N VAL A 22 -9.67 3.56 -17.75
CA VAL A 22 -8.31 3.48 -17.23
C VAL A 22 -7.36 3.53 -18.43
N SER A 23 -6.59 4.60 -18.56
CA SER A 23 -5.61 4.75 -19.64
C SER A 23 -4.42 3.83 -19.35
N LYS A 24 -3.87 3.21 -20.40
CA LYS A 24 -2.90 2.10 -20.36
C LYS A 24 -1.56 2.36 -19.63
N ASN A 25 -1.36 3.56 -19.04
CA ASN A 25 -0.14 3.99 -18.35
C ASN A 25 -0.31 4.34 -16.87
N GLU A 26 -1.54 4.42 -16.35
CA GLU A 26 -1.79 4.88 -14.98
C GLU A 26 -1.43 3.80 -13.93
N ASN A 27 -0.97 4.22 -12.75
CA ASN A 27 -0.69 3.30 -11.65
C ASN A 27 -1.98 2.56 -11.25
N LYS A 28 -1.95 1.23 -11.13
CA LYS A 28 -3.13 0.42 -10.82
C LYS A 28 -3.63 0.64 -9.39
N THR A 29 -2.72 1.03 -8.50
CA THR A 29 -3.03 1.31 -7.11
C THR A 29 -3.26 2.82 -6.97
N GLN A 30 -4.53 3.20 -6.85
CA GLN A 30 -4.97 4.59 -6.74
C GLN A 30 -5.75 4.80 -5.44
N PRO A 31 -5.75 6.01 -4.89
CA PRO A 31 -6.58 6.31 -3.74
C PRO A 31 -8.06 6.18 -4.10
N THR A 32 -8.84 5.54 -3.24
CA THR A 32 -10.28 5.34 -3.42
C THR A 32 -11.08 6.15 -2.40
N ALA A 33 -12.39 6.23 -2.60
CA ALA A 33 -13.33 6.83 -1.64
C ALA A 33 -13.83 5.81 -0.59
N ALA A 34 -13.27 4.61 -0.57
CA ALA A 34 -13.66 3.58 0.40
C ALA A 34 -13.26 3.97 1.82
N SER A 35 -14.12 3.66 2.79
CA SER A 35 -13.84 3.91 4.20
C SER A 35 -12.79 2.92 4.72
N VAL A 36 -11.72 3.47 5.32
CA VAL A 36 -10.65 2.68 5.95
C VAL A 36 -11.19 1.93 7.17
N GLU A 37 -12.04 2.56 7.96
CA GLU A 37 -12.62 1.94 9.16
C GLU A 37 -13.51 0.76 8.79
N ALA A 38 -14.42 0.95 7.81
CA ALA A 38 -15.28 -0.13 7.32
C ALA A 38 -14.46 -1.29 6.71
N PHE A 39 -13.35 -0.99 6.04
CA PHE A 39 -12.47 -2.04 5.52
C PHE A 39 -11.78 -2.82 6.64
N ILE A 40 -11.31 -2.16 7.70
CA ILE A 40 -10.70 -2.83 8.86
C ILE A 40 -11.76 -3.68 9.59
N ASP A 41 -12.97 -3.17 9.79
CA ASP A 41 -14.06 -3.92 10.42
C ASP A 41 -14.47 -5.15 9.62
N GLY A 42 -14.33 -5.11 8.30
CA GLY A 42 -14.53 -6.26 7.41
C GLY A 42 -13.42 -7.32 7.44
N VAL A 43 -12.30 -7.10 8.14
CA VAL A 43 -11.24 -8.10 8.25
C VAL A 43 -11.71 -9.25 9.14
N GLU A 44 -11.86 -10.45 8.57
CA GLU A 44 -12.38 -11.63 9.27
C GLU A 44 -11.53 -12.06 10.46
N ASN A 45 -10.20 -11.98 10.34
CA ASN A 45 -9.30 -12.37 11.41
C ASN A 45 -9.21 -11.28 12.49
N GLU A 46 -9.62 -11.61 13.71
CA GLU A 46 -9.69 -10.68 14.84
C GLU A 46 -8.32 -10.09 15.23
N THR A 47 -7.26 -10.91 15.26
CA THR A 47 -5.89 -10.45 15.55
C THR A 47 -5.47 -9.41 14.52
N ARG A 48 -5.71 -9.67 13.24
CA ARG A 48 -5.37 -8.71 12.18
C ARG A 48 -6.20 -7.45 12.23
N ARG A 49 -7.48 -7.55 12.59
CA ARG A 49 -8.33 -6.38 12.77
C ARG A 49 -7.77 -5.50 13.88
N ARG A 50 -7.44 -6.08 15.04
CA ARG A 50 -6.80 -5.39 16.16
C ARG A 50 -5.47 -4.76 15.74
N ASP A 51 -4.60 -5.55 15.11
CA ASP A 51 -3.29 -5.09 14.66
C ASP A 51 -3.39 -3.98 13.60
N SER A 52 -4.38 -4.06 12.72
CA SER A 52 -4.67 -3.02 11.73
C SER A 52 -5.06 -1.71 12.40
N ARG A 53 -5.86 -1.75 13.49
CA ARG A 53 -6.21 -0.56 14.27
C ARG A 53 -4.98 0.04 14.97
N THR A 54 -4.09 -0.80 15.48
CA THR A 54 -2.81 -0.36 16.08
C THR A 54 -1.94 0.33 15.02
N LEU A 55 -1.74 -0.30 13.86
CA LEU A 55 -0.97 0.28 12.75
C LEU A 55 -1.59 1.56 12.22
N LEU A 56 -2.93 1.63 12.17
CA LEU A 56 -3.65 2.82 11.74
C LEU A 56 -3.30 4.03 12.62
N THR A 57 -3.39 3.85 13.94
CA THR A 57 -3.05 4.89 14.93
C THR A 57 -1.58 5.25 14.87
N LEU A 58 -0.70 4.25 14.81
CA LEU A 58 0.75 4.44 14.78
C LEU A 58 1.19 5.23 13.55
N MET A 59 0.77 4.79 12.36
CA MET A 59 1.15 5.45 11.11
C MET A 59 0.53 6.84 10.98
N LYS A 60 -0.70 7.05 11.47
CA LYS A 60 -1.31 8.39 11.54
C LYS A 60 -0.47 9.33 12.42
N LYS A 61 -0.01 8.86 13.58
CA LYS A 61 0.86 9.64 14.48
C LYS A 61 2.21 9.97 13.83
N ILE A 62 2.86 9.00 13.19
CA ILE A 62 4.17 9.20 12.55
C ILE A 62 4.08 10.15 11.36
N THR A 63 3.07 9.97 10.52
CA THR A 63 2.95 10.74 9.28
C THR A 63 2.27 12.08 9.50
N GLY A 64 1.37 12.20 10.47
CA GLY A 64 0.46 13.34 10.59
C GLY A 64 -0.63 13.38 9.51
N GLU A 65 -0.72 12.35 8.67
CA GLU A 65 -1.60 12.31 7.51
C GLU A 65 -2.85 11.44 7.78
N PRO A 66 -4.01 11.78 7.21
CA PRO A 66 -5.19 10.93 7.30
C PRO A 66 -4.98 9.63 6.51
N PRO A 67 -5.46 8.48 7.02
CA PRO A 67 -5.41 7.22 6.29
C PRO A 67 -6.34 7.28 5.07
N LYS A 68 -5.92 6.67 3.96
CA LYS A 68 -6.77 6.51 2.78
C LYS A 68 -6.69 5.09 2.24
N MET A 69 -7.79 4.59 1.69
CA MET A 69 -7.78 3.33 0.95
C MET A 69 -7.07 3.52 -0.39
N TRP A 70 -6.22 2.58 -0.74
CA TRP A 70 -5.49 2.50 -2.01
C TRP A 70 -5.78 1.15 -2.67
N GLY A 71 -6.38 1.20 -3.86
CA GLY A 71 -6.90 0.00 -4.51
C GLY A 71 -7.93 -0.72 -3.64
N ALA A 72 -7.87 -2.05 -3.62
CA ALA A 72 -8.85 -2.90 -2.95
C ALA A 72 -8.48 -3.28 -1.50
N SER A 73 -7.21 -3.20 -1.11
CA SER A 73 -6.75 -3.85 0.13
C SER A 73 -5.55 -3.18 0.80
N MET A 74 -5.20 -1.96 0.42
CA MET A 74 -4.08 -1.22 1.01
C MET A 74 -4.60 0.02 1.71
N ILE A 75 -4.07 0.31 2.89
CA ILE A 75 -4.30 1.55 3.63
C ILE A 75 -2.99 2.32 3.57
N GLY A 76 -3.02 3.49 2.97
CA GLY A 76 -1.86 4.35 2.76
C GLY A 76 -1.99 5.67 3.50
N PHE A 77 -0.84 6.27 3.82
CA PHE A 77 -0.71 7.55 4.50
C PHE A 77 0.17 8.49 3.71
N GLY A 78 -0.29 9.73 3.58
CA GLY A 78 0.31 10.74 2.73
C GLY A 78 0.36 10.31 1.27
N LYS A 79 1.03 11.12 0.46
CA LYS A 79 1.29 10.83 -0.95
C LYS A 79 2.60 11.46 -1.39
N TYR A 80 3.21 10.88 -2.41
CA TYR A 80 4.33 11.46 -3.13
C TYR A 80 4.14 11.23 -4.62
N ARG A 81 4.72 12.11 -5.44
CA ARG A 81 4.73 11.95 -6.90
C ARG A 81 6.10 11.48 -7.34
N TYR A 82 6.15 10.40 -8.12
CA TYR A 82 7.37 9.90 -8.73
C TYR A 82 7.34 10.15 -10.24
N LYS A 83 8.52 10.35 -10.83
CA LYS A 83 8.73 10.46 -12.27
C LYS A 83 9.96 9.64 -12.64
N TYR A 84 9.77 8.66 -13.51
CA TYR A 84 10.84 7.88 -14.10
C TYR A 84 11.48 8.63 -15.28
N GLU A 85 12.73 8.29 -15.58
CA GLU A 85 13.49 8.83 -16.72
C GLU A 85 12.80 8.54 -18.07
N SER A 86 12.04 7.44 -18.16
CA SER A 86 11.21 7.09 -19.31
C SER A 86 9.96 7.97 -19.50
N GLY A 87 9.77 9.01 -18.67
CA GLY A 87 8.62 9.91 -18.71
C GLY A 87 7.38 9.38 -17.98
N ARG A 88 7.42 8.17 -17.43
CA ARG A 88 6.30 7.61 -16.65
C ARG A 88 6.26 8.25 -15.27
N GLU A 89 5.13 8.87 -14.94
CA GLU A 89 4.89 9.46 -13.63
C GLU A 89 3.64 8.88 -12.96
N GLY A 90 3.55 9.05 -11.65
CA GLY A 90 2.41 8.62 -10.87
C GLY A 90 2.48 9.08 -9.43
N GLU A 91 1.39 8.85 -8.70
CA GLU A 91 1.31 9.08 -7.26
C GLU A 91 1.28 7.74 -6.53
N PHE A 92 1.84 7.74 -5.32
CA PHE A 92 1.78 6.63 -4.38
C PHE A 92 1.80 7.13 -2.94
N PHE A 93 1.39 6.31 -1.98
CA PHE A 93 1.41 6.68 -0.56
C PHE A 93 2.83 6.64 0.03
N LEU A 94 3.12 7.45 1.06
CA LEU A 94 4.45 7.49 1.69
C LEU A 94 4.77 6.19 2.43
N THR A 95 3.81 5.75 3.24
CA THR A 95 3.86 4.48 3.97
C THR A 95 2.43 3.96 4.13
N GLY A 96 2.28 2.70 4.49
CA GLY A 96 0.98 2.08 4.63
C GLY A 96 1.07 0.64 5.04
N PHE A 97 -0.07 -0.03 5.10
CA PHE A 97 -0.12 -1.47 5.33
C PHE A 97 -1.29 -2.12 4.59
N SER A 98 -1.24 -3.45 4.47
CA SER A 98 -2.28 -4.27 3.88
C SER A 98 -2.53 -5.49 4.75
N PRO A 99 -3.71 -5.60 5.40
CA PRO A 99 -4.09 -6.79 6.14
C PRO A 99 -4.58 -7.87 5.17
N ARG A 100 -3.63 -8.65 4.64
CA ARG A 100 -3.94 -9.75 3.69
C ARG A 100 -4.54 -10.96 4.41
N ALA A 101 -4.73 -12.08 3.73
CA ALA A 101 -5.13 -13.34 4.38
C ALA A 101 -3.95 -14.08 5.04
N ALA A 102 -2.72 -13.92 4.53
CA ALA A 102 -1.54 -14.66 5.02
C ALA A 102 -0.72 -13.89 6.07
N SER A 103 -0.21 -12.69 5.75
CA SER A 103 0.52 -11.79 6.70
C SER A 103 0.16 -10.30 6.56
N LEU A 104 0.32 -9.52 7.64
CA LEU A 104 0.25 -8.06 7.59
C LEU A 104 1.44 -7.58 6.77
N SER A 105 1.16 -6.94 5.64
CA SER A 105 2.20 -6.34 4.81
C SER A 105 2.34 -4.88 5.21
N VAL A 106 3.47 -4.50 5.81
CA VAL A 106 3.80 -3.12 6.17
C VAL A 106 4.73 -2.55 5.10
N TYR A 107 4.35 -1.44 4.48
CA TYR A 107 5.09 -0.84 3.37
C TYR A 107 6.09 0.20 3.88
N ILE A 108 7.37 -0.14 3.72
CA ILE A 108 8.53 0.65 4.13
C ILE A 108 9.36 0.85 2.86
N LEU A 109 9.02 1.89 2.09
CA LEU A 109 9.55 2.20 0.75
C LEU A 109 10.75 3.18 0.85
N PRO A 110 11.79 3.05 -0.01
CA PRO A 110 12.66 1.88 -0.05
C PRO A 110 14.14 2.23 0.24
N GLY A 111 14.82 1.28 0.91
CA GLY A 111 15.91 0.53 0.26
C GLY A 111 17.33 1.06 0.28
N TYR A 112 17.59 2.33 0.62
CA TYR A 112 18.96 2.89 0.57
C TYR A 112 19.63 3.08 1.93
N GLU A 113 18.84 2.99 3.01
CA GLU A 113 19.39 3.03 4.35
C GLU A 113 19.48 1.61 4.90
N ASP A 114 20.68 1.23 5.34
CA ASP A 114 20.87 0.05 6.13
C ASP A 114 20.01 0.17 7.40
N ASN A 115 19.00 -0.69 7.45
CA ASN A 115 18.12 -0.86 8.59
C ASN A 115 18.40 -2.20 9.29
N SER A 116 19.55 -2.82 8.99
CA SER A 116 19.88 -4.18 9.41
C SER A 116 19.89 -4.28 10.95
N ASP A 117 20.41 -3.26 11.64
CA ASP A 117 20.39 -3.17 13.10
C ASP A 117 18.98 -3.15 13.71
N LEU A 118 18.06 -2.40 13.09
CA LEU A 118 16.67 -2.32 13.55
C LEU A 118 15.92 -3.60 13.19
N LEU A 119 16.12 -4.14 11.99
CA LEU A 119 15.51 -5.39 11.56
C LEU A 119 15.95 -6.57 12.45
N ALA A 120 17.23 -6.62 12.84
CA ALA A 120 17.73 -7.63 13.78
C ALA A 120 17.02 -7.58 15.15
N LYS A 121 16.58 -6.39 15.58
CA LYS A 121 15.87 -6.16 16.85
C LYS A 121 14.35 -6.25 16.72
N LEU A 122 13.82 -6.30 15.51
CA LEU A 122 12.38 -6.22 15.27
C LEU A 122 11.62 -7.46 15.77
N GLY A 123 12.25 -8.63 15.77
CA GLY A 123 11.58 -9.90 16.09
C GLY A 123 11.20 -10.67 14.83
N LYS A 124 10.11 -11.46 14.88
CA LYS A 124 9.78 -12.42 13.82
C LYS A 124 9.08 -11.74 12.65
N HIS A 125 9.82 -11.55 11.56
CA HIS A 125 9.34 -10.91 10.35
C HIS A 125 9.93 -11.56 9.09
N LYS A 126 9.36 -11.27 7.92
CA LYS A 126 10.00 -11.52 6.62
C LYS A 126 10.12 -10.22 5.85
N THR A 127 11.22 -10.04 5.15
CA THR A 127 11.47 -8.86 4.32
C THR A 127 11.11 -9.13 2.85
N GLY A 128 10.40 -8.21 2.22
CA GLY A 128 10.27 -8.10 0.77
C GLY A 128 11.13 -6.96 0.23
N LYS A 129 10.95 -6.58 -1.04
CA LYS A 129 11.73 -5.49 -1.67
C LYS A 129 11.50 -4.12 -1.04
N SER A 130 10.29 -3.86 -0.54
CA SER A 130 9.90 -2.57 0.05
C SER A 130 8.80 -2.73 1.10
N CYS A 131 8.72 -3.92 1.69
CA CYS A 131 7.67 -4.26 2.65
C CYS A 131 8.18 -5.28 3.67
N LEU A 132 7.60 -5.23 4.86
CA LEU A 132 7.74 -6.25 5.88
C LEU A 132 6.47 -7.08 5.93
N TYR A 133 6.64 -8.39 6.09
CA TYR A 133 5.55 -9.32 6.34
C TYR A 133 5.62 -9.72 7.80
N ILE A 134 4.60 -9.36 8.55
CA ILE A 134 4.45 -9.64 9.98
C ILE A 134 3.20 -10.51 10.14
N ASN A 135 3.28 -11.60 10.91
CA ASN A 135 2.12 -12.46 11.12
C ASN A 135 1.09 -11.79 12.05
N LYS A 136 1.58 -11.34 13.20
CA LYS A 136 0.85 -10.57 14.21
C LYS A 136 1.80 -9.58 14.89
N LEU A 137 1.30 -8.46 15.39
CA LEU A 137 2.16 -7.43 16.01
C LEU A 137 2.82 -7.89 17.30
N GLU A 138 2.25 -8.88 17.99
CA GLU A 138 2.87 -9.48 19.19
C GLU A 138 4.20 -10.18 18.91
N ASP A 139 4.44 -10.59 17.67
CA ASP A 139 5.68 -11.26 17.26
C ASP A 139 6.83 -10.26 17.02
N VAL A 140 6.56 -8.96 17.11
CA VAL A 140 7.52 -7.89 16.82
C VAL A 140 7.57 -6.82 17.91
N ASP A 141 8.73 -6.17 18.03
CA ASP A 141 8.88 -5.00 18.88
C ASP A 141 8.22 -3.78 18.20
N LEU A 142 7.12 -3.30 18.77
CA LEU A 142 6.35 -2.17 18.23
C LEU A 142 7.15 -0.86 18.25
N GLY A 143 8.07 -0.68 19.20
CA GLY A 143 8.94 0.50 19.25
C GLY A 143 10.00 0.49 18.16
N VAL A 144 10.54 -0.69 17.84
CA VAL A 144 11.43 -0.87 16.68
C VAL A 144 10.66 -0.66 15.38
N LEU A 145 9.44 -1.17 15.28
CA LEU A 145 8.57 -0.95 14.12
C LEU A 145 8.25 0.53 13.92
N GLU A 146 7.93 1.27 15.00
CA GLU A 146 7.70 2.73 14.96
C GLU A 146 8.93 3.45 14.38
N LYS A 147 10.14 3.11 14.86
CA LYS A 147 11.40 3.70 14.36
C LYS A 147 11.63 3.41 12.88
N LEU A 148 11.38 2.17 12.44
CA LEU A 148 11.51 1.78 11.04
C LEU A 148 10.56 2.58 10.13
N ILE A 149 9.29 2.69 10.52
CA ILE A 149 8.30 3.46 9.76
C ILE A 149 8.67 4.94 9.74
N ALA A 150 9.06 5.52 10.88
CA ALA A 150 9.45 6.92 10.98
C ALA A 150 10.66 7.26 10.11
N ARG A 151 11.70 6.40 10.11
CA ARG A 151 12.88 6.57 9.26
C ARG A 151 12.52 6.52 7.78
N SER A 152 11.67 5.58 7.39
CA SER A 152 11.18 5.48 6.00
C SER A 152 10.37 6.70 5.59
N VAL A 153 9.46 7.19 6.43
CA VAL A 153 8.68 8.40 6.14
C VAL A 153 9.58 9.63 6.01
N ALA A 154 10.54 9.81 6.92
CA ALA A 154 11.50 10.91 6.86
C ALA A 154 12.36 10.86 5.58
N HIS A 155 12.84 9.68 5.21
CA HIS A 155 13.57 9.45 3.97
C HIS A 155 12.73 9.82 2.76
N MET A 156 11.49 9.32 2.67
CA MET A 156 10.59 9.60 1.55
C MET A 156 10.28 11.09 1.41
N ARG A 157 10.09 11.80 2.54
CA ARG A 157 9.89 13.26 2.56
C ARG A 157 11.10 14.06 2.10
N LYS A 158 12.31 13.55 2.33
CA LYS A 158 13.55 14.18 1.88
C LYS A 158 13.82 13.92 0.39
N THR A 159 13.54 12.70 -0.07
CA THR A 159 13.84 12.24 -1.43
C THR A 159 12.82 12.73 -2.45
N TYR A 160 11.54 12.73 -2.09
CA TYR A 160 10.45 13.10 -2.98
C TYR A 160 9.75 14.37 -2.51
N ARG A 161 9.23 15.13 -3.47
CA ARG A 161 8.33 16.23 -3.16
C ARG A 161 6.99 15.62 -2.69
N VAL A 162 6.76 15.71 -1.39
CA VAL A 162 5.53 15.29 -0.71
C VAL A 162 4.48 16.39 -0.72
#